data_AF-A0A164PTJ8-F1
#
_entry.id   AF-A0A164PTJ8-F1
#
_cell.length_a   1.000
_cell.length_b   1.000
_cell.length_c   1.000
_cell.angle_alpha   90.00
_cell.angle_beta   90.00
_cell.angle_gamma   90.00
#
_symmetry.space_group_name_H-M   'P 1'
#
loop_
_entity.id
_entity.type
_entity.pdbx_description
1 polymer ?
#
loop_
_entity_poly.entity_id
_entity_poly.type
_entity_poly.pdbx_seq_one_letter_code
_entity_poly.pdbx_strand_id
1 'polypeptide(L)'
;MAPPTFPIKGIQEDLGPLPGQTPLRQEIDAWSSDPKNQVQVALFMLALEAFQKIPYHDRLSYFQIAGIHGLPLVPWDEDTTTQTPGTTLGYCTHGSILFPAWHRPYVALFEQRLYEIMIEVIIPRFPPATHAALVAQAKAWRLPYWDWAAKKVDPNDPSAPPNYNLPQLVTQPGGRIFGPEGIEIEFPNPLNTFVADEPMGEYGIVDIGNAPVSVTAVSSVLLPLTEVLHLV
;
A
#
# COMPACT_ATOMS: atom_id res chain seq x y z
N MET A 1 -5.89 -26.38 -8.10
CA MET A 1 -6.84 -25.66 -7.22
C MET A 1 -6.06 -24.61 -6.47
N ALA A 2 -6.54 -23.38 -6.40
CA ALA A 2 -5.95 -22.36 -5.53
C ALA A 2 -6.03 -22.82 -4.06
N PRO A 3 -5.06 -22.47 -3.20
CA PRO A 3 -5.14 -22.80 -1.79
C PRO A 3 -6.40 -22.17 -1.16
N PRO A 4 -6.99 -22.83 -0.14
CA PRO A 4 -8.21 -22.33 0.51
C PRO A 4 -8.00 -20.97 1.17
N THR A 5 -6.79 -20.70 1.66
CA THR A 5 -6.38 -19.44 2.30
C THR A 5 -5.23 -18.76 1.55
N PHE A 6 -5.02 -17.47 1.82
CA PHE A 6 -3.89 -16.70 1.34
C PHE A 6 -2.78 -16.65 2.41
N PRO A 7 -1.69 -17.42 2.24
CA PRO A 7 -0.63 -17.45 3.25
C PRO A 7 0.22 -16.17 3.19
N ILE A 8 0.21 -15.42 4.30
CA ILE A 8 1.10 -14.26 4.51
C ILE A 8 2.48 -14.79 4.89
N LYS A 9 3.43 -14.68 3.97
CA LYS A 9 4.82 -15.14 4.13
C LYS A 9 5.80 -13.96 4.14
N GLY A 10 5.39 -12.81 3.59
CA GLY A 10 6.31 -11.74 3.19
C GLY A 10 7.09 -12.12 1.92
N ILE A 11 7.86 -11.18 1.38
CA ILE A 11 8.71 -11.44 0.21
C ILE A 11 9.80 -12.45 0.59
N GLN A 12 9.79 -13.62 -0.05
CA GLN A 12 10.71 -14.74 0.28
C GLN A 12 12.09 -14.63 -0.39
N GLU A 13 12.25 -13.70 -1.32
CA GLU A 13 13.53 -13.46 -2.01
C GLU A 13 14.50 -12.76 -1.05
N ASP A 14 15.74 -13.25 -1.00
CA ASP A 14 16.88 -12.70 -0.24
C ASP A 14 16.75 -12.74 1.31
N LEU A 15 15.98 -13.67 1.89
CA LEU A 15 15.90 -13.89 3.34
C LEU A 15 17.16 -14.60 3.95
N GLY A 16 18.36 -14.03 3.78
CA GLY A 16 19.64 -14.42 4.44
C GLY A 16 20.19 -15.82 4.08
N PRO A 17 21.34 -16.31 4.65
CA PRO A 17 22.43 -15.67 5.38
C PRO A 17 23.71 -15.45 4.53
N LEU A 18 23.63 -15.31 3.20
CA LEU A 18 24.64 -14.78 2.23
C LEU A 18 23.97 -14.87 0.82
N PRO A 19 24.48 -14.24 -0.23
CA PRO A 19 24.64 -12.81 -0.50
C PRO A 19 23.38 -12.20 -1.17
N GLY A 20 22.70 -11.18 -0.62
CA GLY A 20 22.77 -10.69 0.76
C GLY A 20 22.18 -9.30 1.01
N GLN A 21 21.36 -9.10 2.04
CA GLN A 21 20.42 -9.96 2.77
C GLN A 21 19.25 -9.02 3.13
N THR A 22 18.04 -9.55 3.24
CA THR A 22 16.74 -8.88 3.47
C THR A 22 16.78 -7.38 3.21
N PRO A 23 16.40 -6.93 1.99
CA PRO A 23 16.31 -5.52 1.68
C PRO A 23 15.58 -4.75 2.79
N LEU A 24 16.05 -3.54 3.07
CA LEU A 24 15.50 -2.72 4.13
C LEU A 24 14.25 -1.98 3.64
N ARG A 25 13.27 -1.83 4.51
CA ARG A 25 12.29 -0.76 4.37
C ARG A 25 13.03 0.55 4.56
N GLN A 26 13.06 1.38 3.53
CA GLN A 26 13.74 2.67 3.53
C GLN A 26 12.75 3.78 3.88
N GLU A 27 13.26 4.89 4.41
CA GLU A 27 12.46 6.09 4.64
C GLU A 27 11.98 6.62 3.27
N ILE A 28 10.69 6.92 3.13
CA ILE A 28 10.07 7.18 1.82
C ILE A 28 10.65 8.37 1.06
N ASP A 29 10.99 9.48 1.72
CA ASP A 29 11.54 10.65 1.02
C ASP A 29 12.99 10.39 0.59
N ALA A 30 13.80 9.77 1.45
CA ALA A 30 15.16 9.36 1.10
C ALA A 30 15.16 8.30 -0.02
N TRP A 31 14.26 7.32 0.05
CA TRP A 31 14.12 6.27 -0.94
C TRP A 31 13.65 6.81 -2.29
N SER A 32 12.60 7.64 -2.31
CA SER A 32 11.99 8.11 -3.57
C SER A 32 12.82 9.17 -4.27
N SER A 33 13.66 9.92 -3.53
CA SER A 33 14.57 10.91 -4.11
C SER A 33 15.90 10.33 -4.62
N ASP A 34 16.29 9.11 -4.24
CA ASP A 34 17.51 8.48 -4.76
C ASP A 34 17.32 8.07 -6.24
N PRO A 35 18.12 8.60 -7.19
CA PRO A 35 18.03 8.23 -8.60
C PRO A 35 18.15 6.72 -8.86
N LYS A 36 18.84 5.97 -7.98
CA LYS A 36 18.98 4.52 -8.11
C LYS A 36 17.67 3.77 -7.89
N ASN A 37 16.72 4.37 -7.18
CA ASN A 37 15.44 3.76 -6.83
C ASN A 37 14.31 4.12 -7.80
N GLN A 38 14.56 4.96 -8.83
CA GLN A 38 13.50 5.43 -9.74
C GLN A 38 12.70 4.30 -10.40
N VAL A 39 13.36 3.18 -10.74
CA VAL A 39 12.68 2.00 -11.29
C VAL A 39 11.80 1.33 -10.23
N GLN A 40 12.25 1.23 -8.98
CA GLN A 40 11.43 0.70 -7.88
C GLN A 40 10.24 1.60 -7.57
N VAL A 41 10.43 2.92 -7.60
CA VAL A 41 9.34 3.91 -7.45
C VAL A 41 8.30 3.71 -8.54
N ALA A 42 8.72 3.61 -9.81
CA ALA A 42 7.80 3.38 -10.92
C ALA A 42 7.03 2.05 -10.77
N LEU A 43 7.72 0.96 -10.43
CA LEU A 43 7.07 -0.34 -10.19
C LEU A 43 6.08 -0.28 -9.03
N PHE A 44 6.42 0.39 -7.93
CA PHE A 44 5.54 0.58 -6.78
C PHE A 44 4.28 1.35 -7.15
N MET A 45 4.44 2.47 -7.85
CA MET A 45 3.32 3.32 -8.26
C MET A 45 2.38 2.59 -9.22
N LEU A 46 2.93 1.91 -10.23
CA LEU A 46 2.15 1.08 -11.17
C LEU A 46 1.43 -0.07 -10.46
N ALA A 47 2.11 -0.76 -9.53
CA ALA A 47 1.53 -1.87 -8.80
C ALA A 47 0.43 -1.39 -7.84
N LEU A 48 0.61 -0.26 -7.15
CA LEU A 48 -0.39 0.28 -6.24
C LEU A 48 -1.65 0.74 -6.99
N GLU A 49 -1.51 1.38 -8.14
CA GLU A 49 -2.65 1.73 -8.98
C GLU A 49 -3.40 0.49 -9.48
N ALA A 50 -2.67 -0.53 -9.96
CA ALA A 50 -3.27 -1.80 -10.35
C ALA A 50 -3.95 -2.50 -9.18
N PHE A 51 -3.38 -2.42 -7.97
CA PHE A 51 -3.93 -2.99 -6.75
C PHE A 51 -5.25 -2.33 -6.35
N GLN A 52 -5.33 -1.00 -6.46
CA GLN A 52 -6.54 -0.22 -6.21
C GLN A 52 -7.67 -0.49 -7.21
N LYS A 53 -7.33 -0.93 -8.42
CA LYS A 53 -8.27 -1.27 -9.50
C LYS A 53 -8.75 -2.73 -9.48
N ILE A 54 -8.25 -3.57 -8.58
CA ILE A 54 -8.77 -4.94 -8.43
C ILE A 54 -10.23 -4.86 -7.96
N PRO A 55 -11.17 -5.63 -8.55
CA PRO A 55 -12.58 -5.60 -8.18
C PRO A 55 -12.80 -5.70 -6.67
N TYR A 56 -13.67 -4.85 -6.10
CA TYR A 56 -13.79 -4.66 -4.65
C TYR A 56 -14.27 -5.88 -3.85
N HIS A 57 -14.85 -6.88 -4.50
CA HIS A 57 -15.25 -8.14 -3.88
C HIS A 57 -14.17 -9.21 -3.95
N ASP A 58 -13.09 -8.99 -4.70
CA ASP A 58 -11.95 -9.90 -4.70
C ASP A 58 -11.24 -9.79 -3.34
N ARG A 59 -11.07 -10.93 -2.67
CA ARG A 59 -10.32 -11.07 -1.41
C ARG A 59 -8.99 -10.32 -1.46
N LEU A 60 -8.25 -10.37 -2.56
CA LEU A 60 -6.92 -9.76 -2.66
C LEU A 60 -6.94 -8.36 -3.29
N SER A 61 -8.09 -7.69 -3.31
CA SER A 61 -8.21 -6.28 -3.70
C SER A 61 -7.71 -5.34 -2.62
N TYR A 62 -7.31 -4.13 -3.01
CA TYR A 62 -6.95 -3.08 -2.06
C TYR A 62 -8.09 -2.82 -1.07
N PHE A 63 -9.33 -2.82 -1.57
CA PHE A 63 -10.53 -2.58 -0.77
C PHE A 63 -10.73 -3.66 0.31
N GLN A 64 -10.68 -4.95 -0.06
CA GLN A 64 -10.84 -6.04 0.91
C GLN A 64 -9.67 -6.11 1.90
N ILE A 65 -8.43 -5.93 1.43
CA ILE A 65 -7.26 -5.93 2.32
C ILE A 65 -7.31 -4.74 3.29
N ALA A 66 -7.66 -3.53 2.82
CA ALA A 66 -7.88 -2.38 3.71
C ALA A 66 -9.02 -2.64 4.71
N GLY A 67 -10.07 -3.33 4.25
CA GLY A 67 -11.23 -3.71 5.06
C GLY A 67 -10.92 -4.67 6.22
N ILE A 68 -9.81 -5.41 6.18
CA ILE A 68 -9.34 -6.20 7.34
C ILE A 68 -9.22 -5.32 8.59
N HIS A 69 -8.82 -4.05 8.43
CA HIS A 69 -8.63 -3.14 9.56
C HIS A 69 -9.97 -2.73 10.22
N GLY A 70 -11.09 -2.72 9.47
CA GLY A 70 -12.33 -2.12 9.91
C GLY A 70 -13.51 -2.39 8.99
N LEU A 71 -14.17 -1.32 8.53
CA LEU A 71 -15.32 -1.43 7.61
C LEU A 71 -14.89 -2.05 6.26
N PRO A 72 -15.74 -2.87 5.62
CA PRO A 72 -17.17 -3.09 5.91
C PRO A 72 -17.48 -4.21 6.92
N LEU A 73 -16.52 -4.68 7.72
CA LEU A 73 -16.72 -5.76 8.71
C LEU A 73 -17.18 -7.09 8.09
N VAL A 74 -16.61 -7.42 6.94
CA VAL A 74 -16.83 -8.69 6.24
C VAL A 74 -15.65 -9.63 6.44
N PRO A 75 -15.88 -10.95 6.39
CA PRO A 75 -14.81 -11.95 6.42
C PRO A 75 -13.83 -11.79 5.25
N TRP A 76 -12.52 -11.86 5.51
CA TRP A 76 -11.49 -11.64 4.47
C TRP A 76 -10.85 -12.93 3.93
N ASP A 77 -10.48 -13.89 4.78
CA ASP A 77 -9.79 -15.13 4.35
C ASP A 77 -10.20 -16.33 5.21
N GLU A 78 -11.49 -16.41 5.52
CA GLU A 78 -12.07 -17.47 6.34
C GLU A 78 -13.43 -17.93 5.79
N ASP A 79 -13.74 -19.21 5.99
CA ASP A 79 -15.02 -19.83 5.59
C ASP A 79 -16.12 -19.59 6.63
N THR A 80 -16.06 -18.47 7.34
CA THR A 80 -16.97 -18.18 8.43
C THR A 80 -17.73 -16.89 8.17
N THR A 81 -19.01 -16.86 8.52
CA THR A 81 -19.82 -15.64 8.64
C THR A 81 -19.67 -15.01 10.03
N THR A 82 -18.59 -15.33 10.76
CA THR A 82 -18.50 -15.06 12.20
C THR A 82 -18.17 -13.60 12.44
N GLN A 83 -19.19 -12.75 12.39
CA GLN A 83 -19.14 -11.47 13.06
C GLN A 83 -19.23 -11.75 14.56
N THR A 84 -18.37 -11.14 15.38
CA THR A 84 -18.57 -11.17 16.83
C THR A 84 -19.90 -10.46 17.10
N PRO A 85 -20.95 -11.14 17.62
CA PRO A 85 -22.28 -10.54 17.70
C PRO A 85 -22.24 -9.24 18.52
N GLY A 86 -22.70 -8.14 17.93
CA GLY A 86 -22.69 -6.81 18.56
C GLY A 86 -21.37 -6.06 18.52
N THR A 87 -20.34 -6.55 17.81
CA THR A 87 -19.13 -5.76 17.52
C THR A 87 -19.34 -4.85 16.31
N THR A 88 -18.80 -3.64 16.39
CA THR A 88 -18.61 -2.74 15.24
C THR A 88 -17.12 -2.59 14.89
N LEU A 89 -16.28 -3.47 15.42
CA LEU A 89 -14.82 -3.43 15.28
C LEU A 89 -14.36 -4.47 14.25
N GLY A 90 -13.41 -4.08 13.39
CA GLY A 90 -12.74 -5.00 12.46
C GLY A 90 -11.74 -5.91 13.17
N TYR A 91 -10.89 -6.59 12.40
CA TYR A 91 -9.88 -7.50 12.97
C TYR A 91 -8.80 -6.77 13.77
N CYS A 92 -8.61 -5.46 13.53
CA CYS A 92 -7.54 -4.68 14.13
C CYS A 92 -7.65 -4.57 15.66
N THR A 93 -6.53 -4.79 16.35
CA THR A 93 -6.44 -4.64 17.81
C THR A 93 -5.98 -3.24 18.20
N HIS A 94 -6.89 -2.40 18.70
CA HIS A 94 -6.58 -1.10 19.30
C HIS A 94 -6.70 -1.14 20.83
N GLY A 95 -5.96 -0.27 21.54
CA GLY A 95 -5.97 -0.24 23.00
C GLY A 95 -5.50 -1.54 23.67
N SER A 96 -4.72 -2.35 22.96
CA SER A 96 -4.29 -3.68 23.37
C SER A 96 -2.79 -3.86 23.17
N ILE A 97 -2.16 -4.67 24.01
CA ILE A 97 -0.74 -5.07 23.86
C ILE A 97 -0.47 -5.83 22.56
N LEU A 98 -1.51 -6.34 21.91
CA LEU A 98 -1.41 -7.03 20.62
C LEU A 98 -1.28 -6.07 19.43
N PHE A 99 -1.44 -4.75 19.64
CA PHE A 99 -1.38 -3.74 18.58
C PHE A 99 -0.18 -3.94 17.63
N PRO A 100 1.08 -4.01 18.10
CA PRO A 100 2.22 -4.18 17.18
C PRO A 100 2.30 -5.58 16.57
N ALA A 101 1.82 -6.60 17.29
CA ALA A 101 1.85 -7.99 16.83
C ALA A 101 0.82 -8.24 15.72
N TRP A 102 -0.29 -7.49 15.71
CA TRP A 102 -1.33 -7.55 14.69
C TRP A 102 -0.96 -6.74 13.44
N HIS A 103 -0.46 -5.51 13.60
CA HIS A 103 -0.17 -4.65 12.46
C HIS A 103 1.07 -5.11 11.66
N ARG A 104 2.04 -5.76 12.32
CA ARG A 104 3.23 -6.29 11.62
C ARG A 104 2.90 -7.25 10.47
N PRO A 105 2.10 -8.33 10.66
CA PRO A 105 1.69 -9.19 9.56
C PRO A 105 0.72 -8.51 8.59
N TYR A 106 -0.07 -7.52 9.01
CA TYR A 106 -0.92 -6.73 8.12
C TYR A 106 -0.10 -5.90 7.12
N VAL A 107 0.96 -5.23 7.58
CA VAL A 107 1.89 -4.51 6.70
C VAL A 107 2.66 -5.50 5.80
N ALA A 108 3.03 -6.67 6.32
CA ALA A 108 3.67 -7.72 5.51
C ALA A 108 2.76 -8.26 4.40
N LEU A 109 1.45 -8.37 4.65
CA LEU A 109 0.45 -8.71 3.63
C LEU A 109 0.40 -7.66 2.52
N PHE A 110 0.32 -6.37 2.86
CA PHE A 110 0.35 -5.28 1.89
C PHE A 110 1.61 -5.30 1.02
N GLU A 111 2.78 -5.43 1.66
CA GLU A 111 4.07 -5.50 0.99
C GLU A 111 4.15 -6.72 0.05
N GLN A 112 3.74 -7.91 0.52
CA GLN A 112 3.72 -9.13 -0.28
C GLN A 112 2.79 -8.96 -1.49
N ARG A 113 1.58 -8.42 -1.29
CA ARG A 113 0.60 -8.30 -2.37
C ARG A 113 1.05 -7.33 -3.46
N LEU A 114 1.64 -6.19 -3.08
CA LEU A 114 2.23 -5.25 -4.02
C LEU A 114 3.36 -5.88 -4.84
N TYR A 115 4.25 -6.63 -4.18
CA TYR A 115 5.32 -7.35 -4.87
C TYR A 115 4.79 -8.40 -5.87
N GLU A 116 3.80 -9.20 -5.48
CA GLU A 116 3.14 -10.15 -6.39
C GLU A 116 2.57 -9.43 -7.62
N ILE A 117 1.89 -8.30 -7.43
CA ILE A 117 1.35 -7.48 -8.53
C ILE A 117 2.47 -6.93 -9.42
N MET A 118 3.60 -6.47 -8.86
CA MET A 118 4.77 -6.04 -9.65
C MET A 118 5.23 -7.17 -10.58
N ILE A 119 5.40 -8.38 -10.05
CA ILE A 119 5.94 -9.53 -10.77
C ILE A 119 4.95 -10.09 -11.79
N GLU A 120 3.69 -10.27 -11.40
CA GLU A 120 2.71 -11.04 -12.17
C GLU A 120 1.86 -10.17 -13.12
N VAL A 121 1.70 -8.88 -12.81
CA VAL A 121 0.77 -8.00 -13.53
C VAL A 121 1.49 -6.86 -14.23
N ILE A 122 2.45 -6.21 -13.56
CA ILE A 122 3.10 -5.01 -14.09
C ILE A 122 4.25 -5.35 -15.04
N ILE A 123 5.23 -6.12 -14.58
CA ILE A 123 6.43 -6.46 -15.38
C ILE A 123 6.07 -7.11 -16.73
N PRO A 124 5.09 -8.03 -16.84
CA PRO A 124 4.72 -8.63 -18.13
C PRO A 124 4.22 -7.64 -19.19
N ARG A 125 3.82 -6.42 -18.79
CA ARG A 125 3.40 -5.35 -19.72
C ARG A 125 4.59 -4.67 -20.40
N PHE A 126 5.80 -4.78 -19.84
CA PHE A 126 7.02 -4.19 -20.40
C PHE A 126 7.63 -5.08 -21.50
N PRO A 127 8.53 -4.55 -22.36
CA PRO A 127 9.19 -5.36 -23.38
C PRO A 127 9.98 -6.51 -22.74
N PRO A 128 9.94 -7.74 -23.28
CA PRO A 128 10.60 -8.90 -22.67
C PRO A 128 12.08 -8.71 -22.34
N ALA A 129 12.80 -7.88 -23.11
CA ALA A 129 14.21 -7.58 -22.88
C ALA A 129 14.51 -6.86 -21.55
N THR A 130 13.52 -6.19 -20.94
CA THR A 130 13.71 -5.45 -19.68
C THR A 130 13.32 -6.26 -18.45
N HIS A 131 12.63 -7.39 -18.62
CA HIS A 131 12.02 -8.17 -17.53
C HIS A 131 13.03 -8.55 -16.45
N ALA A 132 14.21 -9.06 -16.84
CA ALA A 132 15.24 -9.47 -15.87
C ALA A 132 15.70 -8.32 -14.97
N ALA A 133 15.87 -7.13 -15.53
CA ALA A 133 16.27 -5.94 -14.78
C ALA A 133 15.15 -5.44 -13.86
N LEU A 134 13.90 -5.44 -14.33
CA LEU A 134 12.75 -5.04 -13.53
C LEU A 134 12.48 -6.01 -12.38
N VAL A 135 12.60 -7.32 -12.62
CA VAL A 135 12.48 -8.35 -11.57
C VAL A 135 13.55 -8.15 -10.50
N ALA A 136 14.80 -7.86 -10.88
CA ALA A 136 15.85 -7.58 -9.91
C ALA A 136 15.51 -6.36 -9.02
N GLN A 137 14.90 -5.32 -9.59
CA GLN A 137 14.44 -4.15 -8.82
C GLN A 137 13.24 -4.48 -7.91
N ALA A 138 12.26 -5.26 -8.39
CA ALA A 138 11.13 -5.70 -7.58
C ALA A 138 11.57 -6.57 -6.38
N LYS A 139 12.56 -7.45 -6.56
CA LYS A 139 13.13 -8.28 -5.48
C LYS A 139 13.81 -7.45 -4.38
N ALA A 140 14.48 -6.38 -4.78
CA ALA A 140 15.13 -5.44 -3.85
C ALA A 140 14.15 -4.47 -3.17
N TRP A 141 12.95 -4.29 -3.72
CA TRP A 141 11.95 -3.38 -3.16
C TRP A 141 11.36 -3.91 -1.85
N ARG A 142 11.12 -3.00 -0.91
CA ARG A 142 10.30 -3.23 0.29
C ARG A 142 9.44 -2.00 0.52
N LEU A 143 8.32 -2.17 1.21
CA LEU A 143 7.39 -1.08 1.47
C LEU A 143 8.11 0.02 2.28
N PRO A 144 8.26 1.25 1.75
CA PRO A 144 8.96 2.30 2.48
C PRO A 144 8.15 2.75 3.70
N TYR A 145 8.81 3.32 4.69
CA TYR A 145 8.16 3.85 5.90
C TYR A 145 8.18 5.37 5.90
N TRP A 146 7.15 6.00 6.48
CA TRP A 146 7.18 7.43 6.78
C TRP A 146 7.73 7.64 8.19
N ASP A 147 8.89 8.30 8.28
CA ASP A 147 9.42 8.80 9.55
C ASP A 147 8.69 10.08 9.96
N TRP A 148 7.54 9.93 10.62
CA TRP A 148 6.71 11.05 11.09
C TRP A 148 7.37 11.86 12.21
N ALA A 149 8.37 11.29 12.89
CA ALA A 149 9.08 11.94 13.99
C ALA A 149 10.34 12.69 13.53
N ALA A 150 10.74 12.55 12.27
CA ALA A 150 11.87 13.28 11.70
C ALA A 150 11.44 14.65 11.15
N LYS A 151 12.15 15.71 11.54
CA LYS A 151 12.04 17.01 10.89
C LYS A 151 12.80 17.01 9.58
N LYS A 152 12.14 17.40 8.50
CA LYS A 152 12.69 17.40 7.13
C LYS A 152 12.65 18.80 6.53
N VAL A 153 13.63 19.09 5.68
CA VAL A 153 13.61 20.28 4.83
C VAL A 153 12.57 20.06 3.74
N ASP A 154 11.70 21.04 3.51
CA ASP A 154 10.78 21.00 2.36
C ASP A 154 11.58 21.29 1.08
N PRO A 155 11.61 20.40 0.08
CA PRO A 155 12.31 20.67 -1.17
C PRO A 155 11.70 21.83 -1.97
N ASN A 156 10.43 22.18 -1.72
CA ASN A 156 9.75 23.30 -2.37
C ASN A 156 10.00 24.64 -1.66
N ASP A 157 10.42 24.61 -0.39
CA ASP A 157 10.89 25.79 0.35
C ASP A 157 12.11 25.44 1.22
N PRO A 158 13.31 25.33 0.60
CA PRO A 158 14.53 25.00 1.33
C PRO A 158 14.97 26.07 2.34
N SER A 159 14.35 27.25 2.32
CA SER A 159 14.66 28.36 3.21
C SER A 159 13.88 28.28 4.54
N ALA A 160 12.78 27.53 4.56
CA ALA A 160 12.01 27.29 5.76
C ALA A 160 12.76 26.38 6.76
N PRO A 161 12.52 26.54 8.08
CA PRO A 161 13.07 25.63 9.08
C PRO A 161 12.51 24.20 8.88
N PRO A 162 13.31 23.14 9.14
CA PRO A 162 12.83 21.76 9.03
C PRO A 162 11.57 21.49 9.88
N ASN A 163 10.62 20.73 9.33
CA ASN A 163 9.32 20.46 9.94
C ASN A 163 8.86 19.00 9.75
N TYR A 164 7.81 18.58 10.45
CA TYR A 164 7.22 17.22 10.36
C TYR A 164 6.29 17.12 9.14
N ASN A 165 6.90 17.15 7.95
CA ASN A 165 6.17 17.16 6.70
C ASN A 165 5.61 15.76 6.37
N LEU A 166 4.48 15.75 5.64
CA LEU A 166 4.04 14.55 4.93
C LEU A 166 5.09 14.18 3.86
N PRO A 167 5.20 12.88 3.49
CA PRO A 167 6.07 12.46 2.41
C PRO A 167 5.80 13.23 1.11
N GLN A 168 6.86 13.61 0.42
CA GLN A 168 6.74 14.38 -0.82
C GLN A 168 6.02 13.56 -1.89
N LEU A 169 6.31 12.26 -1.96
CA LEU A 169 5.66 11.34 -2.89
C LEU A 169 4.15 11.17 -2.62
N VAL A 170 3.65 11.48 -1.42
CA VAL A 170 2.20 11.41 -1.09
C VAL A 170 1.48 12.70 -1.48
N THR A 171 2.15 13.84 -1.32
CA THR A 171 1.52 15.17 -1.52
C THR A 171 1.46 15.62 -2.98
N GLN A 172 2.22 14.99 -3.87
CA GLN A 172 2.18 15.30 -5.30
C GLN A 172 0.86 14.78 -5.93
N PRO A 173 0.20 15.56 -6.81
CA PRO A 173 -1.07 15.14 -7.44
C PRO A 173 -0.88 13.99 -8.44
N GLY A 174 0.35 13.75 -8.87
CA GLY A 174 0.70 12.85 -9.95
C GLY A 174 2.00 13.32 -10.60
N GLY A 175 2.43 12.61 -11.62
CA GLY A 175 3.65 12.97 -12.32
C GLY A 175 3.84 12.14 -13.58
N ARG A 176 5.09 12.05 -14.02
CA ARG A 176 5.49 11.18 -15.12
C ARG A 176 6.29 10.01 -14.58
N ILE A 177 5.94 8.81 -15.03
CA ILE A 177 6.67 7.58 -14.72
C ILE A 177 6.98 6.83 -16.00
N PHE A 178 8.07 6.04 -15.98
CA PHE A 178 8.42 5.20 -17.12
C PHE A 178 7.42 4.06 -17.26
N GLY A 179 6.63 4.10 -18.33
CA GLY A 179 5.53 3.19 -18.58
C GLY A 179 5.94 1.91 -19.31
N PRO A 180 5.04 0.92 -19.38
CA PRO A 180 5.30 -0.37 -20.01
C PRO A 180 5.63 -0.31 -21.51
N GLU A 181 5.20 0.73 -22.21
CA GLU A 181 5.48 0.91 -23.64
C GLU A 181 6.86 1.54 -23.92
N GLY A 182 7.67 1.76 -22.88
CA GLY A 182 8.97 2.41 -23.01
C GLY A 182 8.90 3.94 -23.16
N ILE A 183 7.73 4.51 -22.87
CA ILE A 183 7.47 5.96 -22.89
C ILE A 183 7.09 6.44 -21.49
N GLU A 184 7.38 7.71 -21.20
CA GLU A 184 6.83 8.36 -20.00
C GLU A 184 5.33 8.56 -20.15
N ILE A 185 4.57 8.18 -19.12
CA ILE A 185 3.12 8.39 -19.05
C ILE A 185 2.78 9.33 -17.91
N GLU A 186 1.77 10.19 -18.10
CA GLU A 186 1.14 10.90 -16.99
C GLU A 186 0.38 9.92 -16.12
N PHE A 187 0.57 10.03 -14.80
CA PHE A 187 0.08 9.06 -13.86
C PHE A 187 -0.51 9.76 -12.63
N PRO A 188 -1.82 9.58 -12.34
CA PRO A 188 -2.41 10.07 -11.10
C PRO A 188 -1.71 9.37 -9.92
N ASN A 189 -1.50 10.08 -8.81
CA ASN A 189 -0.76 9.51 -7.69
C ASN A 189 -1.65 8.59 -6.83
N PRO A 190 -1.47 7.25 -6.86
CA PRO A 190 -2.28 6.33 -6.06
C PRO A 190 -1.94 6.37 -4.56
N LEU A 191 -0.86 7.05 -4.15
CA LEU A 191 -0.54 7.30 -2.74
C LEU A 191 -1.26 8.51 -2.16
N ASN A 192 -1.81 9.38 -3.01
CA ASN A 192 -2.46 10.60 -2.53
C ASN A 192 -3.83 10.29 -1.91
N THR A 193 -4.66 9.55 -2.65
CA THR A 193 -6.07 9.33 -2.33
C THR A 193 -6.54 8.03 -3.01
N PHE A 194 -7.41 7.27 -2.33
CA PHE A 194 -8.09 6.12 -2.91
C PHE A 194 -9.51 6.56 -3.23
N VAL A 195 -9.89 6.34 -4.49
CA VAL A 195 -11.20 6.72 -5.01
C VAL A 195 -11.85 5.47 -5.56
N ALA A 196 -12.98 5.09 -4.97
CA ALA A 196 -13.83 4.03 -5.49
C ALA A 196 -14.64 4.50 -6.70
N ASP A 197 -15.18 3.55 -7.48
CA ASP A 197 -15.96 3.85 -8.68
C ASP A 197 -17.33 4.45 -8.35
N GLU A 198 -17.85 4.14 -7.16
CA GLU A 198 -19.15 4.58 -6.63
C GLU A 198 -19.00 5.00 -5.16
N PRO A 199 -20.00 5.69 -4.56
CA PRO A 199 -20.02 5.94 -3.13
C PRO A 199 -19.75 4.67 -2.31
N MET A 200 -18.90 4.77 -1.29
CA MET A 200 -18.41 3.61 -0.55
C MET A 200 -19.52 2.82 0.18
N GLY A 201 -20.69 3.41 0.37
CA GLY A 201 -21.90 2.75 0.87
C GLY A 201 -22.38 1.60 -0.02
N GLU A 202 -22.17 1.69 -1.33
CA GLU A 202 -22.48 0.59 -2.28
C GLU A 202 -21.61 -0.66 -2.01
N TYR A 203 -20.48 -0.48 -1.34
CA TYR A 203 -19.54 -1.54 -0.96
C TYR A 203 -19.63 -1.90 0.53
N GLY A 204 -20.69 -1.48 1.22
CA GLY A 204 -20.96 -1.82 2.62
C GLY A 204 -20.28 -0.93 3.65
N ILE A 205 -19.64 0.17 3.23
CA ILE A 205 -19.09 1.16 4.18
C ILE A 205 -20.24 2.01 4.75
N VAL A 206 -20.36 2.03 6.07
CA VAL A 206 -21.36 2.82 6.80
C VAL A 206 -20.75 4.10 7.36
N ASP A 207 -21.59 5.08 7.67
CA ASP A 207 -21.15 6.33 8.30
C ASP A 207 -20.52 6.10 9.67
N ILE A 208 -19.47 6.86 9.97
CA ILE A 208 -18.74 6.78 11.25
C ILE A 208 -19.07 8.04 12.07
N GLY A 209 -19.90 7.88 13.10
CA GLY A 209 -20.40 9.02 13.87
C GLY A 209 -21.17 10.00 12.99
N ASN A 210 -20.66 11.22 12.82
CA ASN A 210 -21.24 12.24 11.94
C ASN A 210 -20.52 12.35 10.58
N ALA A 211 -19.51 11.51 10.32
CA ALA A 211 -18.77 11.54 9.07
C ALA A 211 -19.54 10.75 8.00
N PRO A 212 -20.00 11.40 6.90
CA PRO A 212 -20.84 10.78 5.88
C PRO A 212 -19.98 9.98 4.88
N VAL A 213 -19.22 9.00 5.38
CA VAL A 213 -18.28 8.22 4.55
C VAL A 213 -18.98 7.31 3.55
N SER A 214 -20.24 6.93 3.79
CA SER A 214 -21.00 6.06 2.89
C SER A 214 -21.39 6.74 1.57
N VAL A 215 -21.53 8.07 1.55
CA VAL A 215 -21.97 8.83 0.35
C VAL A 215 -20.81 9.42 -0.45
N THR A 216 -19.56 9.18 -0.03
CA THR A 216 -18.35 9.60 -0.76
C THR A 216 -17.66 8.38 -1.37
N ALA A 217 -17.09 8.56 -2.56
CA ALA A 217 -16.22 7.58 -3.19
C ALA A 217 -14.75 7.70 -2.71
N VAL A 218 -14.43 8.78 -2.00
CA VAL A 218 -13.07 9.20 -1.70
C VAL A 218 -12.69 8.87 -0.25
N SER A 219 -11.50 8.30 -0.06
CA SER A 219 -10.86 8.14 1.24
C SER A 219 -9.42 8.70 1.20
N SER A 220 -8.95 9.32 2.28
CA SER A 220 -7.57 9.81 2.34
C SER A 220 -6.59 8.67 2.55
N VAL A 221 -5.51 8.65 1.76
CA VAL A 221 -4.52 7.56 1.77
C VAL A 221 -3.35 7.91 2.67
N LEU A 222 -3.24 7.19 3.78
CA LEU A 222 -2.01 7.01 4.54
C LEU A 222 -1.78 5.54 4.95
N LEU A 223 -2.64 4.64 4.50
CA LEU A 223 -2.75 3.27 5.03
C LEU A 223 -1.55 2.33 4.79
N PRO A 224 -0.61 2.54 3.85
CA PRO A 224 0.57 1.68 3.80
C PRO A 224 1.83 2.30 4.45
N LEU A 225 1.87 3.61 4.71
CA LEU A 225 3.11 4.31 5.08
C LEU A 225 3.23 4.63 6.58
N THR A 226 2.15 4.46 7.33
CA THR A 226 2.10 4.68 8.78
C THR A 226 1.37 3.57 9.51
N GLU A 227 2.04 2.98 10.50
CA GLU A 227 1.33 2.73 11.76
C GLU A 227 1.14 4.09 12.45
N VAL A 228 -0.09 4.34 12.91
CA VAL A 228 -0.51 5.41 13.83
C VAL A 228 -0.70 6.82 13.25
N LEU A 229 -1.94 7.19 12.88
CA LEU A 229 -2.83 8.08 13.65
C LEU A 229 -4.09 8.43 12.80
N HIS A 230 -5.27 8.05 13.31
CA HIS A 230 -6.61 8.56 12.95
C HIS A 230 -7.03 8.54 11.47
N LEU A 231 -7.64 7.42 11.09
CA LEU A 231 -8.96 7.41 10.43
C LEU A 231 -9.70 6.11 10.81
N VAL A 232 -9.90 5.96 12.12
CA VAL A 232 -11.07 5.37 12.78
C VAL A 232 -11.27 6.18 14.06
#